data_AF-A0A1F7IQN1-F1
#
_entry.id   AF-A0A1F7IQN1-F1
#
_cell.length_a   1.000
_cell.length_b   1.000
_cell.length_c   1.000
_cell.angle_alpha   90.00
_cell.angle_beta   90.00
_cell.angle_gamma   90.00
#
_symmetry.space_group_name_H-M   'P 1'
#
loop_
_entity.id
_entity.type
_entity.pdbx_description
1 polymer ?
#
loop_
_entity_poly.entity_id
_entity_poly.type
_entity_poly.pdbx_seq_one_letter_code
_entity_poly.pdbx_strand_id
1 'polypeptide(L)' 'MVKAHVKKNLLLQVYDNPSYKGRHIIIIGGKVYATKTGKAKTQLLNKLLKKYPKETPTITYIPKVDSLILLS' A
#
# COMPACT_ATOMS: atom_id res chain seq x y z
N MET A 1 -0.95 19.84 -6.68
CA MET A 1 0.45 19.35 -6.75
C MET A 1 0.97 18.78 -5.42
N VAL A 2 0.71 19.40 -4.27
CA VAL A 2 1.20 18.95 -2.94
C VAL A 2 0.83 17.49 -2.59
N LYS A 3 -0.43 17.05 -2.81
CA LYS A 3 -0.87 15.69 -2.48
C LYS A 3 -0.14 14.58 -3.25
N ALA A 4 0.25 14.84 -4.50
CA ALA A 4 0.97 13.87 -5.32
C ALA A 4 2.40 13.67 -4.81
N HIS A 5 3.06 14.75 -4.38
CA HIS A 5 4.40 14.70 -3.80
C HIS A 5 4.41 13.93 -2.47
N VAL A 6 3.42 14.16 -1.60
CA VAL A 6 3.26 13.40 -0.35
C VAL A 6 3.07 11.90 -0.61
N LYS A 7 2.22 11.54 -1.58
CA LYS A 7 2.02 10.12 -1.97
C LYS A 7 3.31 9.48 -2.48
N LYS A 8 4.10 10.21 -3.29
CA LYS A 8 5.40 9.72 -3.80
C LYS A 8 6.38 9.44 -2.65
N ASN A 9 6.49 10.35 -1.68
CA ASN A 9 7.39 10.17 -0.54
C ASN A 9 6.96 8.99 0.35
N LEU A 10 5.66 8.85 0.61
CA LEU A 10 5.13 7.70 1.36
C LEU A 10 5.39 6.38 0.63
N LEU A 11 5.29 6.37 -0.69
CA LEU A 11 5.57 5.17 -1.48
C LEU A 11 7.05 4.77 -1.38
N LEU A 12 7.98 5.73 -1.46
CA LEU A 12 9.41 5.46 -1.26
C LEU A 12 9.70 4.91 0.13
N GLN A 13 9.13 5.54 1.18
CA GLN A 13 9.24 5.04 2.55
C GLN A 13 8.70 3.61 2.73
N VAL A 14 7.68 3.23 1.97
CA VAL A 14 7.14 1.87 1.98
C VAL A 14 8.13 0.88 1.37
N TYR A 15 8.79 1.23 0.27
CA TYR A 15 9.78 0.36 -0.38
C TYR A 15 11.05 0.19 0.45
N ASP A 16 11.50 1.25 1.13
CA ASP A 16 12.72 1.23 1.95
C ASP A 16 12.53 0.55 3.31
N ASN A 17 11.28 0.38 3.76
CA ASN A 17 11.00 -0.19 5.07
C ASN A 17 10.80 -1.72 5.01
N PRO A 18 11.71 -2.53 5.59
CA PRO A 18 11.65 -3.99 5.50
C PRO A 18 10.41 -4.59 6.18
N SER A 19 9.77 -3.87 7.11
CA SER A 19 8.55 -4.34 7.81
C SER A 19 7.33 -4.49 6.89
N TYR A 20 7.35 -3.85 5.71
CA TYR A 20 6.29 -3.95 4.71
C TYR A 20 6.47 -5.11 3.73
N LYS A 21 7.60 -5.82 3.73
CA LYS A 21 7.78 -7.02 2.90
C LYS A 21 6.71 -8.07 3.19
N GLY A 22 6.16 -8.65 2.13
CA GLY A 22 5.05 -9.59 2.18
C GLY A 22 3.71 -8.98 2.57
N ARG A 23 3.51 -7.66 2.40
CA ARG A 23 2.25 -6.98 2.74
C ARG A 23 1.63 -6.28 1.55
N HIS A 24 0.30 -6.28 1.53
CA HIS A 24 -0.48 -5.39 0.70
C HIS A 24 -0.56 -4.02 1.37
N ILE A 25 -0.27 -2.97 0.61
CA ILE A 25 -0.20 -1.60 1.08
C ILE A 25 -1.31 -0.78 0.43
N ILE A 26 -1.95 0.06 1.24
CA ILE A 26 -2.95 1.05 0.80
C ILE A 26 -2.50 2.40 1.34
N ILE A 27 -2.31 3.38 0.45
CA ILE A 27 -1.99 4.76 0.79
C ILE A 27 -3.19 5.65 0.47
N ILE A 28 -3.77 6.26 1.50
CA ILE A 28 -4.94 7.16 1.39
C ILE A 28 -5.03 8.07 2.61
N GLY A 29 -5.52 9.30 2.45
CA GLY A 29 -5.62 10.27 3.56
C GLY A 29 -4.26 10.65 4.14
N GLY A 30 -3.18 10.58 3.33
CA GLY A 30 -1.81 10.84 3.77
C GLY A 30 -1.24 9.78 4.72
N LYS A 31 -1.83 8.58 4.79
CA LYS A 31 -1.40 7.49 5.67
C LYS A 31 -1.15 6.20 4.91
N VAL A 32 -0.27 5.37 5.45
CA VAL A 32 0.04 4.03 4.96
C VAL A 32 -0.71 3.00 5.82
N TYR A 33 -1.42 2.10 5.17
CA TYR A 33 -2.08 0.96 5.80
C TYR A 33 -1.53 -0.33 5.19
N ALA A 34 -1.24 -1.33 6.02
CA ALA A 34 -0.63 -2.59 5.57
C ALA A 34 -1.40 -3.82 6.07
N THR A 35 -1.61 -4.80 5.19
CA THR A 35 -2.27 -6.07 5.51
C THR A 35 -1.47 -7.26 4.99
N LYS A 36 -1.58 -8.42 5.65
CA LYS A 36 -0.87 -9.65 5.25
C LYS A 36 -1.54 -10.40 4.10
N THR A 37 -2.87 -10.27 3.93
CA THR A 37 -3.63 -11.08 2.97
C THR A 37 -4.50 -10.23 2.05
N GLY A 38 -4.76 -10.74 0.84
CA GLY A 38 -5.65 -10.09 -0.13
C GLY A 38 -7.08 -9.91 0.37
N LYS A 39 -7.62 -10.87 1.14
CA LYS A 39 -8.97 -10.76 1.75
C LYS A 39 -9.03 -9.63 2.78
N ALA A 40 -8.03 -9.54 3.66
CA ALA A 40 -7.92 -8.45 4.63
C ALA A 40 -7.76 -7.09 3.94
N LYS A 41 -7.01 -7.03 2.84
CA LYS A 41 -6.87 -5.83 1.99
C LYS A 41 -8.23 -5.35 1.48
N THR A 42 -9.07 -6.22 0.93
CA THR A 42 -10.39 -5.81 0.36
C THR A 42 -11.31 -5.25 1.43
N GLN A 43 -11.40 -5.89 2.60
CA GLN A 43 -12.22 -5.38 3.71
C GLN A 43 -11.73 -4.02 4.20
N LEU A 44 -10.41 -3.85 4.34
CA LEU A 44 -9.81 -2.59 4.75
C LEU A 44 -10.02 -1.49 3.72
N LEU A 45 -9.82 -1.79 2.43
CA LEU A 45 -10.04 -0.86 1.32
C LEU A 45 -11.47 -0.32 1.33
N ASN A 46 -12.47 -1.19 1.47
CA ASN A 46 -13.87 -0.77 1.51
C ASN A 46 -14.16 0.19 2.69
N LYS A 47 -13.55 -0.05 3.86
CA LYS A 47 -13.68 0.86 5.01
C LYS A 47 -13.00 2.20 4.74
N LEU A 48 -11.83 2.20 4.11
CA LEU A 48 -11.07 3.41 3.81
C LEU A 48 -11.72 4.26 2.72
N LEU A 49 -12.30 3.64 1.68
CA LEU A 49 -13.04 4.36 0.63
C LEU A 49 -14.26 5.10 1.20
N LYS A 50 -14.97 4.49 2.17
CA LYS A 50 -16.06 5.17 2.90
C LYS A 50 -15.55 6.33 3.74
N LYS A 51 -14.38 6.18 4.35
CA LYS A 51 -13.76 7.21 5.21
C LYS A 51 -13.20 8.39 4.41
N TYR A 52 -12.69 8.14 3.21
CA TYR A 52 -12.06 9.15 2.34
C TYR A 52 -12.71 9.14 0.95
N PRO A 53 -14.00 9.50 0.83
CA PRO A 53 -14.78 9.29 -0.41
C PRO A 53 -14.30 10.10 -1.61
N LYS A 54 -13.54 11.19 -1.39
CA LYS A 54 -13.00 12.06 -2.44
C LYS A 54 -11.54 11.76 -2.79
N GLU A 55 -10.96 10.71 -2.23
CA GLU A 55 -9.55 10.36 -2.46
C GLU A 55 -9.42 9.03 -3.18
N THR A 56 -8.59 9.03 -4.23
CA THR A 56 -8.17 7.80 -4.90
C THR A 56 -7.03 7.15 -4.10
N PRO A 57 -7.19 5.91 -3.59
CA PRO A 57 -6.11 5.20 -2.92
C PRO A 57 -5.01 4.78 -3.90
N THR A 58 -3.77 4.73 -3.42
CA THR A 58 -2.67 4.02 -4.09
C THR A 58 -2.54 2.65 -3.46
N ILE A 59 -2.54 1.59 -4.27
CA ILE A 59 -2.48 0.20 -3.79
C ILE A 59 -1.25 -0.46 -4.40
N THR A 60 -0.45 -1.13 -3.58
CA THR A 60 0.71 -1.91 -4.04
C THR A 60 0.89 -3.17 -3.18
N TYR A 61 1.71 -4.11 -3.63
CA TYR A 61 2.15 -5.25 -2.85
C TYR A 61 3.68 -5.23 -2.82
N ILE A 62 4.25 -5.35 -1.63
CA ILE A 62 5.70 -5.45 -1.48
C ILE A 62 6.02 -6.94 -1.37
N PRO A 63 6.56 -7.58 -2.42
CA PRO A 63 6.90 -9.00 -2.37
C PRO A 63 8.00 -9.26 -1.34
N LYS A 64 8.01 -10.46 -0.76
CA LYS A 64 9.22 -10.96 -0.13
C LYS A 64 10.18 -11.46 -1.21
N VAL A 65 11.45 -11.60 -0.86
CA VAL A 65 12.51 -12.04 -1.79
C VAL A 65 12.19 -13.42 -2.39
N ASP A 66 11.66 -14.33 -1.57
CA ASP A 66 11.20 -15.68 -1.94
C ASP A 66 9.86 -15.69 -2.70
N SER A 67 9.17 -14.55 -2.82
CA SER A 67 7.92 -14.40 -3.59
C SER A 67 8.13 -13.88 -5.00
N LEU A 68 9.38 -13.53 -5.37
CA LEU A 68 9.70 -13.10 -6.72
C LEU A 68 9.69 -14.33 -7.63
N ILE A 69 9.00 -14.23 -8.75
CA ILE A 69 9.05 -15.26 -9.79
C ILE A 69 10.50 -15.24 -10.30
N LEU A 70 11.27 -16.28 -9.96
CA LEU A 70 12.51 -16.56 -10.66
C LEU A 70 12.10 -17.02 -12.06
N LEU A 71 12.29 -16.16 -13.05
CA LEU A 71 12.45 -16.60 -14.43
C LEU A 71 13.86 -17.20 -14.50
N SER A 72 13.96 -18.50 -14.24
CA SER A 72 15.16 -19.28 -14.55
C SER A 72 15.25 -19.52 -16.05
#